data_AF-A0A7C6IMY7-F1
#
_entry.id   AF-A0A7C6IMY7-F1
#
_cell.length_a   1.000
_cell.length_b   1.000
_cell.length_c   1.000
_cell.angle_alpha   90.00
_cell.angle_beta   90.00
_cell.angle_gamma   90.00
#
_symmetry.space_group_name_H-M   'P 1'
#
loop_
_entity.id
_entity.type
_entity.pdbx_description
1 polymer ?
#
loop_
_entity_poly.entity_id
_entity_poly.type
_entity_poly.pdbx_seq_one_letter_code
_entity_poly.pdbx_strand_id
1 'polypeptide(L)' 'MPLYDDVERVKLRFLQTCETLVNQGRLDDDEFQGILELLDSMNDYDDEEFRAELSKISKGISDLIG' A
#
# COMPACT_ATOMS: atom_id res chain seq x y z
N MET A 1 10.69 -22.40 6.34
CA MET A 1 9.55 -21.59 6.82
C MET A 1 9.04 -20.81 5.63
N PRO A 2 7.83 -21.06 5.11
CA PRO A 2 7.34 -20.43 3.87
C PRO A 2 6.52 -19.13 4.05
N LEU A 3 6.03 -18.83 5.26
CA LEU A 3 5.11 -17.70 5.50
C LEU A 3 5.76 -16.30 5.40
N TYR A 4 7.04 -16.16 5.74
CA TYR A 4 7.75 -14.88 5.60
C TYR A 4 7.89 -14.50 4.12
N ASP A 5 8.16 -15.47 3.25
CA ASP A 5 8.33 -15.25 1.81
C ASP A 5 7.03 -14.82 1.11
N ASP A 6 5.87 -15.25 1.62
CA ASP A 6 4.58 -14.94 1.00
C ASP A 6 4.15 -13.49 1.31
N VAL A 7 4.31 -13.04 2.55
CA VAL A 7 3.99 -11.65 2.94
C VAL A 7 4.92 -10.66 2.23
N GLU A 8 6.21 -10.97 2.16
CA GLU A 8 7.20 -10.13 1.49
C GLU A 8 6.93 -10.04 -0.02
N ARG A 9 6.51 -11.14 -0.65
CA ARG A 9 6.07 -11.17 -2.04
C ARG A 9 4.81 -10.34 -2.28
N VAL A 10 3.86 -10.34 -1.35
CA VAL A 10 2.65 -9.51 -1.44
C VAL A 10 3.01 -8.03 -1.33
N LYS A 11 3.87 -7.64 -0.38
CA LYS A 11 4.37 -6.26 -0.25
C LYS A 11 5.05 -5.80 -1.55
N LEU A 12 5.93 -6.62 -2.11
CA LEU A 12 6.61 -6.29 -3.38
C LEU A 12 5.62 -6.07 -4.55
N ARG A 13 4.60 -6.93 -4.69
CA ARG A 13 3.58 -6.75 -5.73
C ARG A 13 2.73 -5.51 -5.53
N PHE A 14 2.44 -5.19 -4.27
CA PHE A 14 1.70 -4.00 -3.92
C PHE A 14 2.50 -2.73 -4.26
N LEU A 15 3.78 -2.68 -3.91
CA LEU A 15 4.69 -1.59 -4.29
C LEU A 15 4.78 -1.40 -5.80
N GLN A 16 4.93 -2.49 -6.57
CA GLN A 16 4.93 -2.43 -8.04
C GLN A 16 3.63 -1.85 -8.61
N THR A 17 2.50 -2.14 -7.96
CA THR A 17 1.20 -1.59 -8.36
C THR A 17 1.15 -0.09 -8.06
N CYS A 18 1.60 0.34 -6.88
CA CYS A 18 1.69 1.75 -6.52
C CYS A 18 2.65 2.52 -7.44
N GLU A 19 3.84 1.99 -7.76
CA GLU A 19 4.76 2.58 -8.75
C GLU A 19 4.09 2.73 -10.13
N THR A 20 3.29 1.74 -10.54
CA THR A 20 2.53 1.82 -11.80
C THR A 20 1.50 2.95 -11.75
N LEU A 21 0.83 3.15 -10.60
CA LEU A 21 -0.13 4.23 -10.41
C LEU A 21 0.53 5.61 -10.41
N VAL A 22 1.73 5.73 -9.83
CA VAL A 22 2.56 6.95 -9.90
C VAL A 22 2.92 7.27 -11.35
N ASN A 23 3.42 6.29 -12.09
CA ASN A 23 3.77 6.46 -13.51
C ASN A 23 2.56 6.81 -14.40
N GLN A 24 1.33 6.46 -13.96
CA GLN A 24 0.09 6.83 -14.63
C GLN A 24 -0.46 8.20 -14.20
N GLY A 25 0.21 8.90 -13.26
CA GLY A 25 -0.25 10.17 -12.68
C GLY A 25 -1.51 10.03 -11.83
N ARG A 26 -1.80 8.80 -11.36
CA ARG A 26 -2.97 8.48 -10.52
C ARG A 26 -2.65 8.52 -9.03
N LEU A 27 -1.37 8.61 -8.70
CA LEU A 27 -0.82 8.66 -7.36
C LEU A 27 0.35 9.64 -7.45
N ASP A 28 0.41 10.63 -6.57
CA ASP A 28 1.53 11.57 -6.53
C ASP A 28 2.70 11.04 -5.67
N ASP A 29 3.89 11.63 -5.80
CA ASP A 29 5.07 11.13 -5.07
C ASP A 29 4.88 11.20 -3.53
N ASP A 30 4.11 12.17 -3.04
CA ASP A 30 3.82 12.33 -1.61
C ASP A 30 2.86 11.24 -1.11
N GLU A 31 1.83 10.91 -1.88
CA GLU A 31 0.92 9.80 -1.64
C GLU A 31 1.68 8.46 -1.64
N PHE A 32 2.64 8.29 -2.54
CA PHE A 32 3.44 7.06 -2.63
C PHE A 32 4.31 6.90 -1.39
N GLN A 33 4.93 8.00 -0.96
CA GLN A 33 5.74 8.02 0.24
C GLN A 33 4.90 7.70 1.49
N GLY A 34 3.68 8.22 1.58
CA GLY A 34 2.76 7.88 2.67
C GLY A 34 2.40 6.38 2.70
N ILE A 35 2.22 5.77 1.52
CA ILE A 35 1.95 4.33 1.42
C ILE A 35 3.15 3.51 1.89
N LEU A 36 4.38 3.93 1.56
CA LEU A 36 5.60 3.28 2.04
C LEU A 36 5.69 3.31 3.57
N GLU A 37 5.47 4.48 4.16
CA GLU A 37 5.46 4.65 5.62
C GLU A 37 4.40 3.77 6.28
N LEU A 38 3.20 3.71 5.71
CA LEU A 38 2.12 2.86 6.20
C LEU A 38 2.50 1.36 6.14
N LEU A 39 3.13 0.91 5.05
CA LEU A 39 3.57 -0.48 4.88
C LEU A 39 4.71 -0.89 5.81
N ASP A 40 5.57 0.05 6.20
CA ASP A 40 6.62 -0.16 7.18
C ASP A 40 6.03 -0.35 8.58
N SER A 41 4.99 0.42 8.92
CA SER A 41 4.22 0.29 10.16
C SER A 41 3.09 -0.75 10.11
N MET A 42 2.98 -1.57 9.06
CA MET A 42 1.86 -2.51 8.86
C MET A 42 1.64 -3.50 10.02
N ASN A 43 2.67 -3.81 10.81
CA ASN A 43 2.54 -4.69 11.98
C ASN A 43 1.85 -4.02 13.18
N ASP A 44 1.73 -2.70 13.17
CA ASP A 44 1.13 -1.89 14.24
C ASP A 44 -0.36 -1.65 13.99
N TYR A 45 -0.86 -2.03 12.82
CA TYR A 45 -2.27 -1.87 12.41
C TYR A 45 -2.94 -3.23 12.24
N ASP A 46 -4.22 -3.30 12.58
CA ASP A 46 -5.07 -4.37 12.08
C ASP A 46 -5.51 -4.12 10.63
N ASP A 47 -6.14 -5.13 10.01
CA ASP A 47 -6.58 -5.05 8.61
C ASP A 47 -7.57 -3.91 8.35
N GLU A 48 -8.41 -3.53 9.32
CA GLU A 48 -9.41 -2.47 9.17
C GLU A 48 -8.76 -1.10 9.25
N GLU A 49 -7.89 -0.89 10.25
CA GLU A 49 -7.13 0.34 10.44
C GLU A 49 -6.19 0.60 9.27
N PHE A 50 -5.47 -0.43 8.80
CA PHE A 50 -4.57 -0.31 7.66
C PHE A 50 -5.32 0.14 6.40
N ARG A 51 -6.48 -0.44 6.12
CA ARG A 51 -7.32 -0.05 4.97
C ARG A 51 -7.84 1.39 5.10
N ALA A 52 -8.22 1.81 6.31
CA ALA A 52 -8.70 3.15 6.56
C ALA A 52 -7.59 4.20 6.32
N GLU A 53 -6.38 3.97 6.83
CA GLU A 53 -5.23 4.85 6.60
C GLU A 53 -4.81 4.85 5.13
N LEU A 54 -4.77 3.69 4.49
CA LEU A 54 -4.46 3.59 3.06
C LEU A 54 -5.44 4.40 2.21
N SER A 55 -6.74 4.33 2.53
CA SER A 55 -7.78 5.10 1.83
C SER A 55 -7.61 6.62 2.01
N LYS A 56 -7.22 7.07 3.21
CA LYS A 56 -6.93 8.49 3.48
C LYS A 56 -5.73 8.99 2.69
N ILE A 57 -4.63 8.23 2.69
CA ILE A 57 -3.38 8.60 2.01
C ILE A 57 -3.61 8.67 0.51
N SER A 58 -4.22 7.63 -0.04
CA SER A 58 -4.41 7.51 -1.48
C SER A 58 -5.64 8.22 -2.04
N LYS A 59 -6.30 9.07 -1.23
CA LYS A 59 -7.53 9.79 -1.59
C LYS A 59 -8.60 8.87 -2.24
N GLY A 60 -8.69 7.61 -1.81
CA GLY A 60 -9.64 6.63 -2.33
C GLY A 60 -9.11 5.58 -3.32
N ILE A 61 -7.80 5.34 -3.45
CA ILE A 61 -7.30 4.16 -4.23
C ILE A 61 -7.76 2.84 -3.62
N SER A 62 -8.16 2.81 -2.35
CA SER A 62 -8.84 1.64 -1.76
C SER A 62 -10.07 1.19 -2.58
N ASP A 63 -10.74 2.11 -3.30
CA ASP A 63 -11.86 1.76 -4.18
C ASP A 63 -11.41 1.02 -5.48
N LEU A 64 -10.11 0.98 -5.77
CA LEU A 64 -9.52 0.26 -6.91
C LEU A 64 -9.14 -1.19 -6.58
N ILE A 65 -9.10 -1.55 -5.29
CA ILE A 65 -8.81 -2.91 -4.81
C ILE A 65 -10.13 -3.59 -4.39
N GLY A 66 -11.19 -3.37 -5.17
CA GLY A 66 -12.48 -4.06 -5.08
C GLY A 66 -12.46 -5.43 -5.74
#